data_AF-K0IJR7-F1
#
_entry.id   AF-K0IJR7-F1
#
_cell.length_a   1.000
_cell.length_b   1.000
_cell.length_c   1.000
_cell.angle_alpha   90.00
_cell.angle_beta   90.00
_cell.angle_gamma   90.00
#
_symmetry.space_group_name_H-M   'P 1'
#
loop_
_entity.id
_entity.type
_entity.pdbx_description
1 polymer ?
#
loop_
_entity_poly.entity_id
_entity_poly.type
_entity_poly.pdbx_seq_one_letter_code
_entity_poly.pdbx_strand_id
1 'polypeptide(L)'
;MPKVPTAVIKFADSIPHPVALIGCRTSETSLDCCEYDLVVFAPENQNNNRVVQVDGLAVELVHFTGPVRNHVVELGSMTVLKDTKFILSSIAKDITPTKYSKALAAAGRKSLISSLFCQQKMKEAKHPAVAAMWLKLAAYDFMGGMLALSGGRPMPLHELEQARQADDASGMAEGVEVALECIGIERATRPVISRSIEAIKELKSKDYDRDLFVSKVDYLLGRSMLADCYYYVGRVAAKNLAGRKDLFHNQYAKLVQLALDLSSDVQHLEKMQKRLFRAANSGLKGC
;
A
#
# COMPACT_ATOMS: atom_id res chain seq x y z
N MET A 1 -0.08 22.13 -1.45
CA MET A 1 -1.09 21.19 -2.01
C MET A 1 -1.31 21.42 -3.52
N PRO A 2 -1.27 20.36 -4.35
CA PRO A 2 -1.55 20.45 -5.78
C PRO A 2 -2.99 20.88 -6.06
N LYS A 3 -3.21 21.75 -7.04
CA LYS A 3 -4.57 22.16 -7.46
C LYS A 3 -5.28 21.00 -8.15
N VAL A 4 -6.49 20.68 -7.72
CA VAL A 4 -7.33 19.65 -8.37
C VAL A 4 -7.70 20.13 -9.79
N PRO A 5 -7.47 19.34 -10.85
CA PRO A 5 -7.81 19.74 -12.22
C PRO A 5 -9.30 19.99 -12.40
N THR A 6 -9.64 20.99 -13.23
CA THR A 6 -11.04 21.35 -13.52
C THR A 6 -11.86 20.19 -14.08
N ALA A 7 -11.25 19.31 -14.87
CA ALA A 7 -11.89 18.11 -15.40
C ALA A 7 -12.36 17.16 -14.29
N VAL A 8 -11.51 16.93 -13.28
CA VAL A 8 -11.84 16.09 -12.11
C VAL A 8 -12.94 16.73 -11.27
N ILE A 9 -12.93 18.05 -11.08
CA ILE A 9 -13.99 18.78 -10.37
C ILE A 9 -15.33 18.63 -11.11
N LYS A 10 -15.37 18.89 -12.42
CA LYS A 10 -16.58 18.73 -13.24
C LYS A 10 -17.10 17.29 -13.20
N PHE A 11 -16.21 16.31 -13.23
CA PHE A 11 -16.57 14.91 -13.10
C PHE A 11 -17.17 14.61 -11.71
N ALA A 12 -16.55 15.09 -10.63
CA ALA A 12 -17.10 14.96 -9.26
C ALA A 12 -18.48 15.61 -9.13
N ASP A 13 -18.70 16.77 -9.76
CA ASP A 13 -20.00 17.46 -9.77
C ASP A 13 -21.11 16.64 -10.43
N SER A 14 -20.76 15.83 -11.44
CA SER A 14 -21.70 14.95 -12.14
C SER A 14 -22.17 13.74 -11.31
N ILE A 15 -21.46 13.39 -10.24
CA ILE A 15 -21.79 12.25 -9.37
C ILE A 15 -22.94 12.64 -8.43
N PRO A 16 -24.04 11.88 -8.32
CA PRO A 16 -25.24 12.29 -7.56
C PRO A 16 -25.09 12.25 -6.03
N HIS A 17 -23.90 11.91 -5.52
CA HIS A 17 -23.61 11.74 -4.10
C HIS A 17 -22.52 12.71 -3.64
N PRO A 18 -22.33 12.92 -2.32
CA PRO A 18 -21.18 13.65 -1.82
C PRO A 18 -19.87 12.99 -2.24
N VAL A 19 -18.89 13.83 -2.63
CA VAL A 19 -17.58 13.39 -3.12
C VAL A 19 -16.47 14.14 -2.39
N ALA A 20 -15.47 13.40 -1.93
CA ALA A 20 -14.21 13.94 -1.43
C ALA A 20 -13.02 13.33 -2.18
N LEU A 21 -12.01 14.15 -2.45
CA LEU A 21 -10.69 13.68 -2.87
C LEU A 21 -9.91 13.19 -1.66
N ILE A 22 -9.29 12.02 -1.76
CA ILE A 22 -8.38 11.45 -0.75
C ILE A 22 -7.06 11.03 -1.39
N GLY A 23 -6.24 10.31 -0.63
CA GLY A 23 -5.08 9.61 -1.16
C GLY A 23 -3.90 10.54 -1.44
N CYS A 24 -3.06 10.14 -2.40
CA CYS A 24 -1.78 10.80 -2.63
C CYS A 24 -1.94 12.24 -3.11
N ARG A 25 -3.01 12.53 -3.88
CA ARG A 25 -3.28 13.85 -4.46
C ARG A 25 -3.70 14.92 -3.45
N THR A 26 -3.93 14.56 -2.18
CA THR A 26 -4.10 15.52 -1.09
C THR A 26 -2.79 15.82 -0.34
N SER A 27 -1.70 15.15 -0.71
CA SER A 27 -0.35 15.33 -0.14
C SER A 27 0.57 16.09 -1.11
N GLU A 28 1.62 16.69 -0.56
CA GLU A 28 2.70 17.30 -1.37
C GLU A 28 3.66 16.26 -1.97
N THR A 29 3.62 15.04 -1.45
CA THR A 29 4.41 13.90 -1.96
C THR A 29 3.83 13.25 -3.22
N SER A 30 2.72 13.77 -3.75
CA SER A 30 2.05 13.21 -4.93
C SER A 30 2.95 13.23 -6.17
N LEU A 31 2.91 12.15 -6.96
CA LEU A 31 3.60 12.07 -8.26
C LEU A 31 2.60 12.27 -9.40
N ASP A 32 3.09 12.58 -10.61
CA ASP A 32 2.22 12.77 -11.78
C ASP A 32 1.43 11.50 -12.14
N CYS A 33 1.96 10.31 -11.84
CA CYS A 33 1.29 9.03 -12.07
C CYS A 33 0.27 8.64 -10.99
N CYS A 34 0.11 9.45 -9.94
CA CYS A 34 -0.95 9.22 -8.95
C CYS A 34 -2.32 9.51 -9.58
N GLU A 35 -3.23 8.56 -9.43
CA GLU A 35 -4.65 8.70 -9.64
C GLU A 35 -5.28 9.72 -8.70
N TYR A 36 -6.46 10.22 -9.07
CA TYR A 36 -7.32 10.99 -8.18
C TYR A 36 -8.31 10.05 -7.50
N ASP A 37 -8.07 9.75 -6.23
CA ASP A 37 -8.96 8.92 -5.41
C ASP A 37 -10.18 9.72 -4.96
N LEU A 38 -11.33 9.50 -5.58
CA LEU A 38 -12.61 10.12 -5.21
C LEU A 38 -13.44 9.15 -4.38
N VAL A 39 -13.57 9.44 -3.09
CA VAL A 39 -14.53 8.72 -2.23
C VAL A 39 -15.93 9.20 -2.54
N VAL A 40 -16.81 8.27 -2.87
CA VAL A 40 -18.22 8.52 -3.14
C VAL A 40 -19.05 8.01 -1.97
N PHE A 41 -19.73 8.92 -1.25
CA PHE A 41 -20.56 8.58 -0.10
C PHE A 41 -21.99 8.26 -0.54
N ALA A 42 -22.16 7.07 -1.11
CA ALA A 42 -23.44 6.51 -1.52
C ALA A 42 -23.99 5.53 -0.46
N PRO A 43 -25.32 5.24 -0.46
CA PRO A 43 -25.90 4.18 0.36
C PRO A 43 -25.25 2.81 0.07
N GLU A 44 -25.12 1.98 1.11
CA GLU A 44 -24.58 0.62 0.99
C GLU A 44 -25.38 -0.16 -0.07
N ASN A 45 -24.67 -0.84 -0.99
CA ASN A 45 -25.15 -1.72 -2.07
C ASN A 45 -25.15 -1.19 -3.52
N GLN A 46 -24.63 0.01 -3.82
CA GLN A 46 -24.72 0.52 -5.20
C GLN A 46 -23.45 0.57 -6.06
N ASN A 47 -22.23 0.41 -5.56
CA ASN A 47 -21.05 0.47 -6.44
C ASN A 47 -19.83 -0.27 -5.90
N ASN A 48 -19.06 -0.88 -6.82
CA ASN A 48 -17.71 -1.36 -6.56
C ASN A 48 -16.71 -0.24 -6.84
N ASN A 49 -15.49 -0.35 -6.29
CA ASN A 49 -14.40 0.51 -6.73
C ASN A 49 -14.24 0.38 -8.25
N ARG A 50 -14.10 1.53 -8.94
CA ARG A 50 -13.83 1.57 -10.38
C ARG A 50 -12.84 2.68 -10.77
N VAL A 51 -11.97 2.45 -11.74
CA VAL A 51 -11.07 3.47 -12.29
C VAL A 51 -11.60 3.88 -13.65
N VAL A 52 -11.65 5.19 -13.86
CA VAL A 52 -12.17 5.82 -15.07
C VAL A 52 -11.16 6.85 -15.55
N GLN A 53 -11.16 7.11 -16.87
CA GLN A 53 -10.35 8.14 -17.48
C GLN A 53 -11.18 9.42 -17.60
N VAL A 54 -10.65 10.53 -17.09
CA VAL A 54 -11.26 11.87 -17.16
C VAL A 54 -10.23 12.81 -17.76
N ASP A 55 -10.43 13.21 -19.01
CA ASP A 55 -9.47 14.04 -19.78
C ASP A 55 -8.02 13.51 -19.73
N GLY A 56 -7.86 12.18 -19.85
CA GLY A 56 -6.56 11.50 -19.79
C GLY A 56 -5.98 11.34 -18.38
N LEU A 57 -6.72 11.72 -17.34
CA LEU A 57 -6.36 11.52 -15.94
C LEU A 57 -7.06 10.28 -15.38
N ALA A 58 -6.30 9.43 -14.70
CA ALA A 58 -6.87 8.31 -13.95
C ALA A 58 -7.59 8.82 -12.70
N VAL A 59 -8.88 8.50 -12.58
CA VAL A 59 -9.71 8.79 -11.43
C VAL A 59 -10.22 7.47 -10.85
N GLU A 60 -9.86 7.17 -9.61
CA GLU A 60 -10.40 6.03 -8.89
C GLU A 60 -11.64 6.45 -8.09
N LEU A 61 -12.77 5.81 -8.33
CA LEU A 61 -13.95 5.92 -7.47
C LEU A 61 -13.84 4.89 -6.35
N VAL A 62 -13.66 5.39 -5.13
CA VAL A 62 -13.52 4.58 -3.91
C VAL A 62 -14.86 4.54 -3.18
N HIS A 63 -15.33 3.33 -2.86
CA HIS A 63 -16.53 3.10 -2.08
C HIS A 63 -16.15 2.43 -0.76
N PHE A 64 -16.40 3.10 0.35
CA PHE A 64 -16.19 2.54 1.67
C PHE A 64 -17.37 1.69 2.10
N THR A 65 -17.09 0.51 2.64
CA THR A 65 -18.08 -0.35 3.28
C THR A 65 -18.01 -0.17 4.80
N GLY A 66 -19.16 -0.24 5.47
CA GLY A 66 -19.24 -0.08 6.92
C GLY A 66 -19.07 1.36 7.41
N PRO A 67 -18.98 1.57 8.72
CA PRO A 67 -19.06 2.90 9.32
C PRO A 67 -17.79 3.72 9.06
N VAL A 68 -17.97 5.03 8.85
CA VAL A 68 -16.92 6.05 8.59
C VAL A 68 -15.75 5.96 9.59
N ARG A 69 -16.03 5.61 10.86
CA ARG A 69 -15.00 5.45 11.90
C ARG A 69 -13.92 4.41 11.57
N ASN A 70 -14.19 3.49 10.65
CA ASN A 70 -13.25 2.48 10.19
C ASN A 70 -12.27 3.01 9.13
N HIS A 71 -12.52 4.19 8.56
CA HIS A 71 -11.79 4.78 7.43
C HIS A 71 -11.12 6.11 7.79
N VAL A 72 -10.86 6.34 9.08
CA VAL A 72 -10.30 7.61 9.59
C VAL A 72 -8.91 7.91 8.99
N VAL A 73 -8.10 6.87 8.76
CA VAL A 73 -6.75 7.04 8.17
C VAL A 73 -6.85 7.48 6.72
N GLU A 74 -7.79 6.92 5.96
CA GLU A 74 -8.02 7.21 4.56
C GLU A 74 -8.62 8.61 4.36
N LEU A 75 -9.49 9.03 5.28
CA LEU A 75 -10.24 10.29 5.24
C LEU A 75 -9.53 11.48 5.90
N GLY A 76 -8.47 11.26 6.68
CA GLY A 76 -7.90 12.32 7.53
C GLY A 76 -7.31 13.53 6.80
N SER A 77 -6.97 13.39 5.52
CA SER A 77 -6.50 14.48 4.65
C SER A 77 -7.46 14.77 3.49
N MET A 78 -8.74 14.43 3.65
CA MET A 78 -9.69 14.57 2.54
C MET A 78 -9.94 16.04 2.16
N THR A 79 -10.09 16.28 0.87
CA THR A 79 -10.56 17.56 0.31
C THR A 79 -11.97 17.39 -0.19
N VAL A 80 -12.93 18.08 0.43
CA VAL A 80 -14.34 18.03 0.03
C VAL A 80 -14.51 18.71 -1.32
N LEU A 81 -15.00 17.98 -2.33
CA LEU A 81 -15.27 18.51 -3.67
C LEU A 81 -16.75 18.83 -3.85
N LYS A 82 -17.63 17.96 -3.35
CA LYS A 82 -19.08 18.10 -3.42
C LYS A 82 -19.69 17.65 -2.10
N ASP A 83 -20.39 18.54 -1.41
CA ASP A 83 -21.04 18.22 -0.14
C ASP A 83 -22.54 18.42 -0.22
N THR A 84 -23.31 17.37 0.07
CA THR A 84 -24.77 17.44 0.15
C THR A 84 -25.15 17.39 1.61
N LYS A 85 -25.83 18.44 2.11
CA LYS A 85 -26.28 18.56 3.52
C LYS A 85 -25.14 18.50 4.56
N PHE A 86 -23.93 18.97 4.22
CA PHE A 86 -22.77 19.06 5.12
C PHE A 86 -22.29 17.73 5.71
N ILE A 87 -22.59 16.60 5.07
CA ILE A 87 -22.20 15.27 5.56
C ILE A 87 -20.67 15.17 5.61
N LEU A 88 -19.99 15.54 4.52
CA LEU A 88 -18.53 15.39 4.42
C LEU A 88 -17.81 16.41 5.29
N SER A 89 -18.27 17.66 5.29
CA SER A 89 -17.71 18.71 6.15
C SER A 89 -17.83 18.36 7.63
N SER A 90 -18.92 17.68 8.04
CA SER A 90 -19.08 17.20 9.42
C SER A 90 -18.10 16.06 9.74
N ILE A 91 -17.92 15.12 8.82
CA ILE A 91 -16.93 14.04 8.95
C ILE A 91 -15.51 14.61 9.03
N ALA A 92 -15.16 15.58 8.17
CA ALA A 92 -13.84 16.23 8.19
C ALA A 92 -13.55 16.86 9.55
N LYS A 93 -14.54 17.57 10.12
CA LYS A 93 -14.41 18.21 11.43
C LYS A 93 -14.30 17.21 12.58
N ASP A 94 -14.93 16.06 12.47
CA ASP A 94 -14.87 14.99 13.48
C ASP A 94 -13.53 14.24 13.47
N ILE A 95 -12.77 14.27 12.36
CA ILE A 95 -11.40 13.73 12.29
C ILE A 95 -10.41 14.77 12.82
N THR A 96 -10.33 14.87 14.15
CA THR A 96 -9.34 15.72 14.82
C THR A 96 -7.92 15.16 14.67
N PRO A 97 -6.86 15.99 14.80
CA PRO A 97 -5.47 15.51 14.77
C PRO A 97 -5.20 14.38 15.76
N THR A 98 -5.77 14.46 16.97
CA THR A 98 -5.65 13.41 17.99
C THR A 98 -6.35 12.11 17.57
N LYS A 99 -7.54 12.20 16.97
CA LYS A 99 -8.28 11.02 16.48
C LYS A 99 -7.54 10.36 15.32
N TYR A 100 -7.01 11.17 14.41
CA TYR A 100 -6.21 10.71 13.28
C TYR A 100 -4.92 10.01 13.72
N SER A 101 -4.15 10.62 14.62
CA SER A 101 -2.93 10.02 15.19
C SER A 101 -3.22 8.69 15.90
N LYS A 102 -4.31 8.60 16.68
CA LYS A 102 -4.73 7.34 17.31
C LYS A 102 -5.12 6.26 16.29
N ALA A 103 -5.82 6.65 15.22
CA ALA A 103 -6.20 5.74 14.15
C ALA A 103 -4.97 5.22 13.39
N LEU A 104 -4.01 6.09 13.08
CA LEU A 104 -2.72 5.71 12.51
C LEU A 104 -1.95 4.75 13.42
N ALA A 105 -1.86 5.06 14.71
CA ALA A 105 -1.17 4.17 15.66
C ALA A 105 -1.84 2.79 15.74
N ALA A 106 -3.17 2.73 15.72
CA ALA A 106 -3.91 1.47 15.68
C ALA A 106 -3.69 0.70 14.37
N ALA A 107 -3.70 1.38 13.23
CA ALA A 107 -3.40 0.79 11.92
C ALA A 107 -1.94 0.27 11.88
N GLY A 108 -1.00 1.04 12.42
CA GLY A 108 0.41 0.68 12.52
C GLY A 108 0.62 -0.60 13.33
N ARG A 109 0.05 -0.66 14.55
CA ARG A 109 0.08 -1.86 15.39
C ARG A 109 -0.55 -3.07 14.70
N LYS A 110 -1.70 -2.89 14.04
CA LYS A 110 -2.34 -3.97 13.28
C LYS A 110 -1.42 -4.50 12.19
N SER A 111 -0.73 -3.61 11.46
CA SER A 111 0.22 -3.99 10.41
C SER A 111 1.44 -4.73 10.97
N LEU A 112 2.00 -4.29 12.11
CA LEU A 112 3.08 -5.02 12.78
C LEU A 112 2.64 -6.43 13.26
N ILE A 113 1.41 -6.56 13.75
CA ILE A 113 0.83 -7.86 14.09
C ILE A 113 0.68 -8.74 12.84
N SER A 114 0.19 -8.17 11.73
CA SER A 114 0.14 -8.88 10.44
C SER A 114 1.52 -9.34 9.96
N SER A 115 2.57 -8.52 10.17
CA SER A 115 3.95 -8.92 9.91
C SER A 115 4.36 -10.14 10.74
N LEU A 116 4.08 -10.15 12.05
CA LEU A 116 4.37 -11.29 12.92
C LEU A 116 3.60 -12.56 12.50
N PHE A 117 2.32 -12.43 12.10
CA PHE A 117 1.55 -13.55 11.57
C PHE A 117 2.15 -14.11 10.29
N CYS A 118 2.61 -13.26 9.37
CA CYS A 118 3.29 -13.72 8.16
C CYS A 118 4.59 -14.47 8.49
N GLN A 119 5.36 -13.99 9.47
CA GLN A 119 6.57 -14.71 9.94
C GLN A 119 6.25 -16.08 10.56
N GLN A 120 5.10 -16.23 11.22
CA GLN A 120 4.65 -17.54 11.70
C GLN A 120 4.32 -18.47 10.53
N LYS A 121 3.57 -17.97 9.53
CA LYS A 121 3.25 -18.73 8.31
C LYS A 121 4.49 -19.14 7.51
N MET A 122 5.53 -18.31 7.51
CA MET A 122 6.83 -18.68 6.91
C MET A 122 7.38 -19.97 7.53
N LYS A 123 7.34 -20.11 8.86
CA LYS A 123 7.87 -21.29 9.56
C LYS A 123 7.05 -22.56 9.30
N GLU A 124 5.77 -22.39 9.03
CA GLU A 124 4.83 -23.48 8.73
C GLU A 124 4.84 -23.88 7.25
N ALA A 125 5.44 -23.05 6.39
CA ALA A 125 5.45 -23.27 4.95
C ALA A 125 6.31 -24.49 4.56
N LYS A 126 5.69 -25.41 3.80
CA LYS A 126 6.35 -26.62 3.31
C LYS A 126 7.24 -26.39 2.09
N HIS A 127 6.97 -25.32 1.34
CA HIS A 127 7.69 -25.00 0.11
C HIS A 127 8.61 -23.79 0.32
N PRO A 128 9.92 -23.85 -0.02
CA PRO A 128 10.86 -22.75 0.22
C PRO A 128 10.42 -21.40 -0.37
N ALA A 129 9.89 -21.39 -1.60
CA ALA A 129 9.36 -20.16 -2.20
C ALA A 129 8.15 -19.58 -1.44
N VAL A 130 7.33 -20.43 -0.82
CA VAL A 130 6.18 -19.96 0.00
C VAL A 130 6.67 -19.40 1.33
N ALA A 131 7.71 -20.01 1.94
CA ALA A 131 8.37 -19.44 3.11
C ALA A 131 8.96 -18.06 2.80
N ALA A 132 9.73 -17.94 1.70
CA ALA A 132 10.30 -16.67 1.24
C ALA A 132 9.22 -15.62 0.95
N MET A 133 8.10 -16.02 0.33
CA MET A 133 6.95 -15.16 0.09
C MET A 133 6.44 -14.57 1.40
N TRP A 134 6.15 -15.42 2.41
CA TRP A 134 5.62 -14.97 3.68
C TRP A 134 6.56 -14.00 4.40
N LEU A 135 7.88 -14.22 4.34
CA LEU A 135 8.84 -13.26 4.90
C LEU A 135 8.79 -11.91 4.18
N LYS A 136 8.70 -11.91 2.86
CA LYS A 136 8.64 -10.66 2.07
C LYS A 136 7.32 -9.90 2.29
N LEU A 137 6.19 -10.61 2.42
CA LEU A 137 4.92 -10.04 2.88
C LEU A 137 5.05 -9.42 4.28
N ALA A 138 5.71 -10.13 5.21
CA ALA A 138 5.94 -9.63 6.55
C ALA A 138 6.75 -8.32 6.54
N ALA A 139 7.73 -8.19 5.66
CA ALA A 139 8.53 -6.98 5.54
C ALA A 139 7.72 -5.78 5.01
N TYR A 140 6.83 -5.99 4.03
CA TYR A 140 5.93 -4.94 3.56
C TYR A 140 4.94 -4.47 4.63
N ASP A 141 4.35 -5.40 5.39
CA ASP A 141 3.46 -5.06 6.50
C ASP A 141 4.21 -4.39 7.64
N PHE A 142 5.48 -4.77 7.87
CA PHE A 142 6.35 -4.07 8.80
C PHE A 142 6.57 -2.63 8.36
N MET A 143 6.97 -2.39 7.10
CA MET A 143 7.21 -1.05 6.56
C MET A 143 5.98 -0.14 6.72
N GLY A 144 4.81 -0.60 6.27
CA GLY A 144 3.57 0.16 6.44
C GLY A 144 3.22 0.40 7.92
N GLY A 145 3.48 -0.59 8.78
CA GLY A 145 3.25 -0.46 10.21
C GLY A 145 4.10 0.63 10.86
N MET A 146 5.40 0.59 10.57
CA MET A 146 6.38 1.54 11.04
C MET A 146 6.06 2.96 10.57
N LEU A 147 5.78 3.16 9.28
CA LEU A 147 5.37 4.46 8.75
C LEU A 147 4.11 5.02 9.45
N ALA A 148 3.10 4.18 9.68
CA ALA A 148 1.89 4.59 10.40
C ALA A 148 2.17 4.98 11.86
N LEU A 149 3.05 4.26 12.55
CA LEU A 149 3.47 4.60 13.91
C LEU A 149 4.23 5.93 13.98
N SER A 150 4.99 6.29 12.93
CA SER A 150 5.63 7.60 12.82
C SER A 150 4.69 8.76 12.49
N GLY A 151 3.40 8.49 12.31
CA GLY A 151 2.40 9.51 11.94
C GLY A 151 2.22 9.68 10.42
N GLY A 152 2.94 8.92 9.59
CA GLY A 152 2.78 8.91 8.14
C GLY A 152 1.73 7.91 7.68
N ARG A 153 0.75 8.33 6.87
CA ARG A 153 -0.15 7.39 6.19
C ARG A 153 0.65 6.57 5.17
N PRO A 154 0.71 5.22 5.28
CA PRO A 154 1.41 4.41 4.29
C PRO A 154 0.68 4.48 2.93
N MET A 155 1.42 4.80 1.87
CA MET A 155 0.91 4.86 0.50
C MET A 155 1.83 4.04 -0.41
N PRO A 156 1.39 2.92 -1.01
CA PRO A 156 2.28 1.94 -1.64
C PRO A 156 3.31 2.47 -2.64
N LEU A 157 2.95 3.52 -3.39
CA LEU A 157 3.84 4.17 -4.37
C LEU A 157 4.91 5.04 -3.71
N HIS A 158 4.67 5.50 -2.48
CA HIS A 158 5.48 6.47 -1.75
C HIS A 158 6.11 5.89 -0.47
N GLU A 159 5.76 4.66 -0.05
CA GLU A 159 6.26 4.06 1.21
C GLU A 159 7.80 4.09 1.30
N LEU A 160 8.53 3.91 0.18
CA LEU A 160 9.98 4.00 0.18
C LEU A 160 10.50 5.43 0.37
N GLU A 161 9.91 6.41 -0.32
CA GLU A 161 10.25 7.83 -0.12
C GLU A 161 9.92 8.29 1.30
N GLN A 162 8.75 7.89 1.83
CA GLN A 162 8.36 8.15 3.21
C GLN A 162 9.38 7.57 4.20
N ALA A 163 9.91 6.38 3.92
CA ALA A 163 10.93 5.77 4.76
C ALA A 163 12.27 6.51 4.69
N ARG A 164 12.64 7.08 3.54
CA ARG A 164 13.85 7.93 3.40
C ARG A 164 13.73 9.25 4.16
N GLN A 165 12.51 9.79 4.28
CA GLN A 165 12.21 11.05 4.96
C GLN A 165 11.91 10.89 6.46
N ALA A 166 11.79 9.65 6.95
CA ALA A 166 11.48 9.41 8.35
C ALA A 166 12.68 9.81 9.23
N ASP A 167 12.44 10.67 10.24
CA ASP A 167 13.48 11.08 11.17
C ASP A 167 14.00 9.89 12.00
N ASP A 168 15.33 9.77 12.09
CA ASP A 168 16.05 8.74 12.87
C ASP A 168 15.68 8.74 14.37
N ALA A 169 15.17 9.86 14.89
CA ALA A 169 14.76 10.03 16.29
C ALA A 169 13.68 9.03 16.74
N SER A 170 12.97 8.42 15.79
CA SER A 170 11.93 7.42 16.03
C SER A 170 12.45 6.02 16.38
N GLY A 171 13.77 5.76 16.27
CA GLY A 171 14.36 4.44 16.50
C GLY A 171 13.95 3.39 15.46
N MET A 172 13.36 3.84 14.34
CA MET A 172 12.79 2.99 13.30
C MET A 172 13.82 2.54 12.26
N ALA A 173 14.95 3.24 12.15
CA ALA A 173 15.94 3.06 11.09
C ALA A 173 16.46 1.61 10.98
N GLU A 174 16.84 0.99 12.09
CA GLU A 174 17.33 -0.41 12.10
C GLU A 174 16.24 -1.37 11.59
N GLY A 175 14.99 -1.18 12.03
CA GLY A 175 13.87 -2.02 11.60
C GLY A 175 13.55 -1.85 10.11
N VAL A 176 13.57 -0.62 9.63
CA VAL A 176 13.35 -0.28 8.22
C VAL A 176 14.44 -0.91 7.35
N GLU A 177 15.71 -0.81 7.76
CA GLU A 177 16.83 -1.44 7.05
C GLU A 177 16.64 -2.96 6.95
N VAL A 178 16.28 -3.61 8.06
CA VAL A 178 15.97 -5.06 8.08
C VAL A 178 14.85 -5.40 7.11
N ALA A 179 13.79 -4.59 7.07
CA ALA A 179 12.67 -4.83 6.15
C ALA A 179 13.08 -4.62 4.69
N LEU A 180 13.91 -3.62 4.38
CA LEU A 180 14.44 -3.40 3.03
C LEU A 180 15.36 -4.52 2.57
N GLU A 181 16.16 -5.10 3.47
CA GLU A 181 16.98 -6.30 3.19
C GLU A 181 16.10 -7.53 2.96
N CYS A 182 15.04 -7.73 3.77
CA CYS A 182 14.04 -8.78 3.52
C CYS A 182 13.36 -8.61 2.15
N ILE A 183 13.09 -7.37 1.76
CA ILE A 183 12.52 -7.03 0.45
C ILE A 183 13.55 -7.27 -0.65
N GLY A 184 14.83 -7.04 -0.41
CA GLY A 184 15.89 -7.16 -1.40
C GLY A 184 15.97 -5.96 -2.32
N ILE A 185 15.78 -4.76 -1.76
CA ILE A 185 15.72 -3.50 -2.52
C ILE A 185 16.99 -3.25 -3.36
N GLU A 186 18.14 -3.78 -2.92
CA GLU A 186 19.43 -3.71 -3.59
C GLU A 186 19.47 -4.45 -4.94
N ARG A 187 18.53 -5.38 -5.18
CA ARG A 187 18.43 -6.13 -6.45
C ARG A 187 17.58 -5.42 -7.51
N ALA A 188 17.11 -4.21 -7.22
CA ALA A 188 16.25 -3.45 -8.12
C ALA A 188 16.94 -3.16 -9.46
N THR A 189 16.56 -3.93 -10.48
CA THR A 189 17.04 -3.77 -11.86
C THR A 189 15.87 -3.91 -12.83
N ARG A 190 15.97 -3.27 -14.00
CA ARG A 190 14.92 -3.35 -15.04
C ARG A 190 14.53 -4.79 -15.40
N PRO A 191 15.47 -5.75 -15.59
CA PRO A 191 15.10 -7.13 -15.91
C PRO A 191 14.35 -7.84 -14.77
N VAL A 192 14.73 -7.60 -13.51
CA VAL A 192 14.02 -8.17 -12.36
C VAL A 192 12.60 -7.64 -12.28
N ILE A 193 12.44 -6.31 -12.35
CA ILE A 193 11.14 -5.63 -12.32
C ILE A 193 10.24 -6.12 -13.46
N SER A 194 10.77 -6.23 -14.67
CA SER A 194 10.04 -6.73 -15.85
C SER A 194 9.50 -8.15 -15.63
N ARG A 195 10.31 -9.08 -15.11
CA ARG A 195 9.85 -10.44 -14.78
C ARG A 195 8.74 -10.43 -13.73
N SER A 196 8.86 -9.59 -12.70
CA SER A 196 7.84 -9.48 -11.66
C SER A 196 6.52 -8.95 -12.21
N ILE A 197 6.54 -7.94 -13.08
CA ILE A 197 5.34 -7.40 -13.74
C ILE A 197 4.61 -8.48 -14.54
N GLU A 198 5.32 -9.24 -15.37
CA GLU A 198 4.70 -10.29 -16.18
C GLU A 198 4.07 -11.38 -15.32
N ALA A 199 4.77 -11.83 -14.27
CA ALA A 199 4.22 -12.78 -13.31
C ALA A 199 2.98 -12.24 -12.56
N ILE A 200 2.98 -10.95 -12.19
CA ILE A 200 1.83 -10.32 -11.54
C ILE A 200 0.63 -10.23 -12.50
N LYS A 201 0.85 -9.86 -13.77
CA LYS A 201 -0.22 -9.82 -14.78
C LYS A 201 -0.89 -11.18 -14.93
N GLU A 202 -0.11 -12.26 -14.89
CA GLU A 202 -0.62 -13.62 -14.96
C GLU A 202 -1.40 -14.01 -13.68
N LEU A 203 -0.84 -13.70 -12.50
CA LEU A 203 -1.50 -13.94 -11.20
C LEU A 203 -2.80 -13.14 -11.01
N LYS A 204 -2.92 -11.99 -11.67
CA LYS A 204 -4.02 -11.01 -11.52
C LYS A 204 -4.92 -10.87 -12.76
N SER A 205 -5.01 -11.90 -13.60
CA SER A 205 -5.66 -11.82 -14.93
C SER A 205 -7.11 -11.28 -15.01
N LYS A 206 -7.79 -11.03 -13.88
CA LYS A 206 -9.15 -10.45 -13.80
C LYS A 206 -9.30 -9.27 -12.82
N ASP A 207 -8.21 -8.71 -12.30
CA ASP A 207 -8.29 -7.68 -11.26
C ASP A 207 -8.37 -6.25 -11.81
N TYR A 208 -8.96 -5.43 -10.95
CA TYR A 208 -9.65 -4.18 -11.19
C TYR A 208 -8.81 -2.98 -11.71
N ASP A 209 -7.47 -3.07 -11.81
CA ASP A 209 -6.75 -1.97 -12.49
C ASP A 209 -5.34 -2.33 -13.02
N ARG A 210 -5.31 -3.11 -14.09
CA ARG A 210 -4.06 -3.43 -14.79
C ARG A 210 -3.41 -2.18 -15.39
N ASP A 211 -4.21 -1.26 -15.92
CA ASP A 211 -3.70 -0.11 -16.68
C ASP A 211 -3.10 0.96 -15.75
N LEU A 212 -3.71 1.24 -14.60
CA LEU A 212 -3.11 2.10 -13.59
C LEU A 212 -1.83 1.49 -13.02
N PHE A 213 -1.82 0.18 -12.76
CA PHE A 213 -0.60 -0.51 -12.32
C PHE A 213 0.54 -0.33 -13.33
N VAL A 214 0.28 -0.58 -14.62
CA VAL A 214 1.29 -0.43 -15.68
C VAL A 214 1.72 1.03 -15.83
N SER A 215 0.80 1.99 -15.81
CA SER A 215 1.15 3.41 -15.95
C SER A 215 2.05 3.93 -14.82
N LYS A 216 1.81 3.50 -13.57
CA LYS A 216 2.67 3.81 -12.42
C LYS A 216 4.07 3.22 -12.57
N VAL A 217 4.14 1.97 -13.03
CA VAL A 217 5.41 1.29 -13.31
C VAL A 217 6.19 2.01 -14.40
N ASP A 218 5.56 2.32 -15.53
CA ASP A 218 6.19 2.99 -16.67
C ASP A 218 6.71 4.37 -16.27
N TYR A 219 5.96 5.11 -15.45
CA TYR A 219 6.39 6.39 -14.90
C TYR A 219 7.67 6.26 -14.06
N LEU A 220 7.70 5.33 -13.09
CA LEU A 220 8.85 5.14 -12.21
C LEU A 220 10.09 4.67 -13.00
N LEU A 221 9.89 3.74 -13.95
CA LEU A 221 10.96 3.27 -14.84
C LEU A 221 11.46 4.37 -15.78
N GLY A 222 10.57 5.21 -16.30
CA GLY A 222 10.91 6.35 -17.17
C GLY A 222 11.76 7.40 -16.45
N ARG A 223 11.56 7.56 -15.13
CA ARG A 223 12.37 8.44 -14.27
C ARG A 223 13.55 7.76 -13.59
N SER A 224 13.87 6.52 -13.96
CA SER A 224 14.96 5.72 -13.37
C SER A 224 14.86 5.51 -11.85
N MET A 225 13.64 5.56 -11.31
CA MET A 225 13.35 5.28 -9.89
C MET A 225 13.24 3.77 -9.66
N LEU A 226 14.35 3.04 -9.87
CA LEU A 226 14.35 1.57 -9.89
C LEU A 226 13.96 0.96 -8.53
N ALA A 227 14.49 1.50 -7.44
CA ALA A 227 14.18 1.02 -6.09
C ALA A 227 12.69 1.21 -5.76
N ASP A 228 12.15 2.40 -6.01
CA ASP A 228 10.75 2.72 -5.79
C ASP A 228 9.82 1.88 -6.67
N CYS A 229 10.21 1.64 -7.93
CA CYS A 229 9.48 0.74 -8.82
C CYS A 229 9.48 -0.70 -8.32
N TYR A 230 10.64 -1.23 -7.91
CA TYR A 230 10.77 -2.57 -7.34
C TYR A 230 9.92 -2.73 -6.08
N TYR A 231 9.97 -1.74 -5.19
CA TYR A 231 9.16 -1.70 -3.98
C TYR A 231 7.66 -1.69 -4.31
N TYR A 232 7.21 -0.77 -5.16
CA TYR A 232 5.80 -0.64 -5.55
C TYR A 232 5.25 -1.93 -6.16
N VAL A 233 5.97 -2.50 -7.14
CA VAL A 233 5.60 -3.75 -7.82
C VAL A 233 5.48 -4.90 -6.83
N GLY A 234 6.46 -5.06 -5.95
CA GLY A 234 6.44 -6.11 -4.94
C GLY A 234 5.36 -5.89 -3.87
N ARG A 235 5.07 -4.64 -3.48
CA ARG A 235 3.99 -4.29 -2.55
C ARG A 235 2.62 -4.60 -3.16
N VAL A 236 2.43 -4.28 -4.44
CA VAL A 236 1.23 -4.68 -5.18
C VAL A 236 1.11 -6.20 -5.17
N ALA A 237 2.15 -6.95 -5.55
CA ALA A 237 2.14 -8.42 -5.51
C ALA A 237 1.77 -8.96 -4.13
N ALA A 238 2.41 -8.43 -3.07
CA ALA A 238 2.16 -8.82 -1.68
C ALA A 238 0.70 -8.65 -1.28
N LYS A 239 0.08 -7.50 -1.60
CA LYS A 239 -1.34 -7.24 -1.33
C LYS A 239 -2.25 -8.27 -1.99
N ASN A 240 -1.93 -8.72 -3.21
CA ASN A 240 -2.76 -9.71 -3.91
C ASN A 240 -2.57 -11.13 -3.38
N LEU A 241 -1.40 -11.43 -2.84
CA LEU A 241 -1.05 -12.77 -2.34
C LEU A 241 -1.50 -12.99 -0.90
N ALA A 242 -1.57 -11.94 -0.07
CA ALA A 242 -1.90 -12.02 1.35
C ALA A 242 -3.27 -12.66 1.64
N GLY A 243 -4.26 -12.45 0.76
CA GLY A 243 -5.61 -13.02 0.88
C GLY A 243 -5.81 -14.39 0.22
N ARG A 244 -4.80 -14.93 -0.46
CA ARG A 244 -4.90 -16.23 -1.15
C ARG A 244 -4.64 -17.38 -0.17
N LYS A 245 -5.23 -18.54 -0.46
CA LYS A 245 -5.05 -19.77 0.35
C LYS A 245 -3.75 -20.47 -0.02
N ASP A 246 -3.19 -21.25 0.89
CA ASP A 246 -1.92 -21.97 0.68
C ASP A 246 -1.92 -22.87 -0.57
N LEU A 247 -3.06 -23.49 -0.90
CA LEU A 247 -3.23 -24.28 -2.13
C LEU A 247 -2.90 -23.45 -3.38
N PHE A 248 -3.30 -22.17 -3.42
CA PHE A 248 -2.97 -21.27 -4.52
C PHE A 248 -1.47 -21.01 -4.57
N HIS A 249 -0.84 -20.70 -3.44
CA HIS A 249 0.60 -20.40 -3.41
C HIS A 249 1.44 -21.59 -3.86
N ASN A 250 1.05 -22.80 -3.46
CA ASN A 250 1.74 -24.03 -3.87
C ASN A 250 1.53 -24.33 -5.36
N GLN A 251 0.30 -24.19 -5.86
CA GLN A 251 -0.01 -24.41 -7.28
C GLN A 251 0.74 -23.43 -8.20
N TYR A 252 0.86 -22.17 -7.77
CA TYR A 252 1.48 -21.09 -8.56
C TYR A 252 2.86 -20.67 -8.02
N ALA A 253 3.58 -21.57 -7.33
CA ALA A 253 4.81 -21.23 -6.60
C ALA A 253 5.88 -20.55 -7.49
N LYS A 254 6.00 -20.97 -8.76
CA LYS A 254 6.93 -20.37 -9.73
C LYS A 254 6.54 -18.94 -10.09
N LEU A 255 5.24 -18.67 -10.30
CA LEU A 255 4.76 -17.30 -10.55
C LEU A 255 4.91 -16.43 -9.32
N VAL A 256 4.63 -16.96 -8.13
CA VAL A 256 4.86 -16.27 -6.85
C VAL A 256 6.33 -15.90 -6.69
N GLN A 257 7.25 -16.83 -7.00
CA GLN A 257 8.69 -16.59 -6.96
C GLN A 257 9.14 -15.48 -7.92
N LEU A 258 8.60 -15.44 -9.14
CA LEU A 258 8.91 -14.39 -10.12
C LEU A 258 8.29 -13.05 -9.74
N ALA A 259 7.02 -13.04 -9.30
CA ALA A 259 6.27 -11.83 -8.93
C ALA A 259 6.91 -11.08 -7.76
N LEU A 260 7.56 -11.81 -6.85
CA LEU A 260 8.19 -11.25 -5.67
C LEU A 260 9.72 -11.36 -5.68
N ASP A 261 10.36 -11.80 -6.76
CA ASP A 261 11.82 -11.97 -6.85
C ASP A 261 12.40 -12.67 -5.60
N LEU A 262 11.90 -13.88 -5.35
CA LEU A 262 12.18 -14.61 -4.11
C LEU A 262 13.49 -15.40 -4.17
N SER A 263 14.28 -15.28 -3.10
CA SER A 263 15.45 -16.12 -2.84
C SER A 263 15.02 -17.49 -2.30
N SER A 264 15.84 -18.52 -2.60
CA SER A 264 15.70 -19.88 -2.05
C SER A 264 16.70 -20.18 -0.93
N ASP A 265 17.48 -19.20 -0.47
CA ASP A 265 18.44 -19.38 0.63
C ASP A 265 17.75 -19.43 2.00
N VAL A 266 17.47 -20.65 2.47
CA VAL A 266 16.76 -20.90 3.73
C VAL A 266 17.50 -20.33 4.95
N GLN A 267 18.84 -20.42 4.99
CA GLN A 267 19.62 -19.93 6.14
C GLN A 267 19.53 -18.41 6.23
N HIS A 268 19.63 -17.73 5.09
CA HIS A 268 19.44 -16.29 5.03
C HIS A 268 18.01 -15.89 5.44
N LEU A 269 16.99 -16.60 4.95
CA LEU A 269 15.60 -16.34 5.31
C LEU A 269 15.36 -16.47 6.82
N GLU A 270 15.88 -17.51 7.47
CA GLU A 270 15.77 -17.68 8.93
C GLU A 270 16.48 -16.57 9.71
N LYS A 271 17.66 -16.15 9.26
CA LYS A 271 18.40 -15.02 9.85
C LYS A 271 17.58 -13.73 9.76
N MET A 272 17.01 -13.45 8.59
CA MET A 272 16.17 -12.26 8.35
C MET A 272 14.88 -12.31 9.17
N GLN A 273 14.21 -13.46 9.25
CA GLN A 273 13.03 -13.65 10.08
C GLN A 273 13.32 -13.29 11.54
N LYS A 274 14.44 -13.73 12.13
CA LYS A 274 14.81 -13.40 13.51
C LYS A 274 15.07 -11.91 13.72
N ARG A 275 15.66 -11.22 12.74
CA ARG A 275 15.88 -9.76 12.80
C ARG A 275 14.56 -9.01 12.70
N LEU A 276 13.72 -9.35 11.73
CA LEU A 276 12.42 -8.71 11.53
C LEU A 276 11.48 -8.95 12.71
N PHE A 277 11.52 -10.14 13.32
CA PHE A 277 10.78 -10.47 14.54
C PHE A 277 11.15 -9.54 15.70
N ARG A 278 12.46 -9.31 15.91
CA ARG A 278 12.94 -8.40 16.96
C ARG A 278 12.49 -6.97 16.68
N ALA A 279 12.64 -6.50 15.44
CA ALA A 279 12.21 -5.17 15.03
C ALA A 279 10.69 -4.97 15.24
N ALA A 280 9.86 -5.92 14.81
CA ALA A 280 8.40 -5.85 14.98
C ALA A 280 7.98 -5.82 16.45
N ASN A 281 8.61 -6.63 17.30
CA ASN A 281 8.33 -6.61 18.74
C ASN A 281 8.80 -5.30 19.42
N SER A 282 9.95 -4.75 19.01
CA SER A 282 10.40 -3.45 19.50
C SER A 282 9.42 -2.34 19.12
N GLY A 283 8.96 -2.32 17.86
CA GLY A 283 7.95 -1.37 17.39
C GLY A 283 6.63 -1.45 18.17
N LEU A 284 6.20 -2.66 18.55
CA LEU A 284 4.99 -2.83 19.38
C LEU A 284 5.18 -2.40 20.85
N LYS A 285 6.41 -2.47 21.39
CA LYS A 285 6.71 -2.09 22.79
C LYS A 285 6.95 -0.59 22.98
N GLY A 286 7.42 0.10 21.94
CA GLY A 286 7.67 1.55 21.96
C GLY A 286 6.42 2.43 21.77
N CYS A 287 5.23 1.82 21.73
CA CYS A 287 3.94 2.48 21.49
C CYS A 287 3.11 2.69 22.76
#